data_AF-A0A4V1J3T2-F1
#
_entry.id   AF-A0A4V1J3T2-F1
#
_cell.length_a   1.000
_cell.length_b   1.000
_cell.length_c   1.000
_cell.angle_alpha   90.00
_cell.angle_beta   90.00
_cell.angle_gamma   90.00
#
_symmetry.space_group_name_H-M   'P 1'
#
loop_
_entity.id
_entity.type
_entity.pdbx_description
1 polymer ?
#
loop_
_entity_poly.entity_id
_entity_poly.type
_entity_poly.pdbx_seq_one_letter_code
_entity_poly.pdbx_strand_id
1 'polypeptide(L)'
;DSCDTVFRARGTLFATLTYLILFHAFNCRDLRAAIWWGWWRADASGWREQFLGNRYLAYSVLGCSLIVFPTLYIPVVNTQVFKQKPISWEWGILVVSVLVFICISEIYKWIKRS
;
A
#
# COMPACT_ATOMS: atom_id res chain seq x y z
N ASP A 1 -31.43 -0.45 -0.17
CA ASP A 1 -30.28 0.04 -0.96
C ASP A 1 -29.50 1.23 -0.38
N SER A 2 -29.92 1.85 0.72
CA SER A 2 -29.19 2.98 1.35
C SER A 2 -27.83 2.63 1.97
N CYS A 3 -27.54 1.34 2.21
CA CYS A 3 -26.31 0.90 2.88
C CYS A 3 -25.20 0.42 1.93
N ASP A 4 -25.43 0.37 0.61
CA ASP A 4 -24.44 -0.13 -0.36
C ASP A 4 -23.13 0.66 -0.31
N THR A 5 -23.26 1.99 -0.27
CA THR A 5 -22.15 2.94 -0.17
C THR A 5 -21.31 2.71 1.08
N VAL A 6 -21.95 2.40 2.21
CA VAL A 6 -21.26 2.10 3.49
C VAL A 6 -20.45 0.81 3.38
N PHE A 7 -21.02 -0.23 2.77
CA PHE A 7 -20.31 -1.50 2.58
C PHE A 7 -19.14 -1.38 1.60
N ARG A 8 -19.28 -0.57 0.55
CA ARG A 8 -18.18 -0.27 -0.40
C ARG A 8 -17.11 0.62 0.23
N ALA A 9 -17.51 1.58 1.07
CA ALA A 9 -16.57 2.42 1.83
C ALA A 9 -15.70 1.57 2.77
N ARG A 10 -16.28 0.55 3.42
CA ARG A 10 -15.52 -0.42 4.24
C ARG A 10 -14.50 -1.20 3.42
N GLY A 11 -14.90 -1.70 2.25
CA GLY A 11 -13.98 -2.40 1.32
C GLY A 11 -12.82 -1.50 0.85
N THR A 12 -13.13 -0.23 0.58
CA THR A 12 -12.14 0.78 0.20
C THR A 12 -11.19 1.08 1.37
N LEU A 13 -11.71 1.25 2.58
CA LEU A 13 -10.90 1.50 3.77
C LEU A 13 -9.98 0.32 4.08
N PHE A 14 -10.49 -0.91 3.99
CA PHE A 14 -9.69 -2.12 4.15
C PHE A 14 -8.52 -2.15 3.15
N ALA A 15 -8.83 -2.00 1.84
CA ALA A 15 -7.80 -2.00 0.81
C ALA A 15 -6.77 -0.88 1.02
N THR A 16 -7.23 0.36 1.23
CA THR A 16 -6.35 1.52 1.45
C THR A 16 -5.43 1.31 2.64
N LEU A 17 -5.95 0.90 3.81
CA LEU A 17 -5.13 0.65 5.00
C LEU A 17 -4.13 -0.48 4.80
N THR A 18 -4.53 -1.60 4.18
CA THR A 18 -3.62 -2.71 3.92
C THR A 18 -2.46 -2.26 3.03
N TYR A 19 -2.74 -1.56 1.93
CA TYR A 19 -1.69 -1.06 1.04
C TYR A 19 -0.82 0.01 1.70
N LEU A 20 -1.39 0.93 2.49
CA LEU A 20 -0.60 1.91 3.25
C LEU A 20 0.36 1.22 4.23
N ILE A 21 -0.06 0.17 4.93
CA ILE A 21 0.80 -0.60 5.83
C ILE A 21 1.91 -1.32 5.04
N LEU A 22 1.58 -1.89 3.87
CA LEU A 22 2.56 -2.51 2.97
C LEU A 22 3.64 -1.53 2.53
N PHE A 23 3.24 -0.32 2.10
CA PHE A 23 4.18 0.75 1.75
C PHE A 23 4.93 1.30 2.97
N HIS A 24 4.31 1.30 4.15
CA HIS A 24 4.97 1.69 5.40
C HIS A 24 6.06 0.69 5.80
N ALA A 25 5.88 -0.60 5.56
CA ALA A 25 6.91 -1.60 5.81
C ALA A 25 8.22 -1.31 5.05
N PHE A 26 8.14 -0.84 3.79
CA PHE A 26 9.32 -0.38 3.05
C PHE A 26 9.95 0.88 3.65
N ASN A 27 9.14 1.80 4.17
CA ASN A 27 9.66 2.99 4.85
C ASN A 27 10.36 2.66 6.17
N CYS A 28 9.91 1.63 6.89
CA CYS A 28 10.53 1.17 8.13
C CYS A 28 11.81 0.35 7.91
N ARG A 29 11.99 -0.26 6.73
CA ARG A 29 13.23 -0.97 6.38
C ARG A 29 14.44 -0.05 6.44
N ASP A 30 14.32 1.16 5.90
CA ASP A 30 15.37 2.16 5.90
C ASP A 30 14.88 3.49 6.48
N LEU A 31 15.05 3.64 7.80
CA LEU A 31 14.66 4.85 8.54
C LEU A 31 15.41 6.12 8.13
N ARG A 32 16.54 5.98 7.44
CA ARG A 32 17.44 7.10 7.08
C ARG A 32 17.56 7.37 5.59
N ALA A 33 17.23 6.40 4.72
CA ALA A 33 17.29 6.59 3.28
C ALA A 33 15.93 7.04 2.73
N ALA A 34 15.94 8.09 1.92
CA ALA A 34 14.80 8.51 1.11
C ALA A 34 14.57 7.47 0.00
N ILE A 35 13.32 7.05 -0.19
CA ILE A 35 12.92 6.19 -1.30
C ILE A 35 13.19 6.93 -2.61
N TRP A 36 12.93 8.24 -2.63
CA TRP A 36 13.20 9.13 -3.76
C TRP A 36 14.68 9.29 -4.12
N TRP A 37 15.60 9.22 -3.14
CA TRP A 37 17.04 9.33 -3.41
C TRP A 37 17.59 8.09 -4.12
N GLY A 38 16.97 6.92 -3.93
CA GLY A 38 17.28 5.71 -4.69
C GLY A 38 16.82 5.79 -6.15
N TRP A 39 15.78 6.58 -6.45
CA TRP A 39 15.28 6.81 -7.81
C TRP A 39 16.13 7.80 -8.61
N TRP A 40 16.77 8.78 -7.94
CA TRP A 40 17.66 9.78 -8.55
C TRP A 40 19.11 9.32 -8.73
N ARG A 41 19.57 8.27 -8.03
CA ARG A 41 20.88 7.67 -8.34
C ARG A 41 20.82 7.09 -9.75
N ALA A 42 21.76 7.51 -10.60
CA ALA A 42 21.85 7.27 -12.04
C ALA A 42 22.00 5.79 -12.48
N ASP A 43 21.65 4.85 -11.62
CA ASP A 43 21.75 3.42 -11.90
C ASP A 43 20.34 2.82 -11.75
N ALA A 44 19.77 2.35 -12.86
CA ALA A 44 18.45 1.73 -12.92
C ALA A 44 18.34 0.44 -12.06
N SER A 45 19.41 0.07 -11.35
CA SER A 45 19.49 -0.99 -10.35
C SER A 45 18.98 -0.57 -8.97
N GLY A 46 18.99 0.73 -8.63
CA GLY A 46 18.70 1.22 -7.28
C GLY A 46 17.28 0.92 -6.77
N TRP A 47 16.26 1.05 -7.63
CA TRP A 47 14.88 0.69 -7.27
C TRP A 47 14.71 -0.83 -7.10
N ARG A 48 15.37 -1.64 -7.93
CA ARG A 48 15.34 -3.11 -7.78
C ARG A 48 15.98 -3.53 -6.48
N GLU A 49 17.08 -2.91 -6.08
CA GLU A 49 17.72 -3.22 -4.80
C GLU A 49 16.88 -2.76 -3.59
N GLN A 50 16.16 -1.64 -3.72
CA GLN A 50 15.21 -1.19 -2.70
C GLN A 50 14.03 -2.15 -2.52
N PHE A 51 13.44 -2.65 -3.61
CA PHE A 51 12.30 -3.56 -3.53
C PHE A 51 12.71 -5.03 -3.31
N LEU A 52 13.74 -5.51 -4.01
CA LEU A 52 14.17 -6.91 -4.04
C LEU A 52 15.39 -7.22 -3.17
N GLY A 53 16.09 -6.20 -2.64
CA GLY A 53 17.27 -6.42 -1.80
C GLY A 53 16.96 -7.14 -0.49
N ASN A 54 15.70 -7.14 -0.04
CA ASN A 54 15.23 -8.03 1.02
C ASN A 54 14.10 -8.92 0.46
N ARG A 55 14.49 -10.11 -0.01
CA ARG A 55 13.58 -11.12 -0.57
C ARG A 55 12.42 -11.47 0.37
N TYR A 56 12.65 -11.50 1.69
CA TYR A 56 11.59 -11.83 2.65
C TYR A 56 10.54 -10.71 2.72
N LEU A 57 10.98 -9.46 2.77
CA LEU A 57 10.06 -8.32 2.75
C LEU A 57 9.28 -8.29 1.43
N ALA A 58 9.95 -8.50 0.30
CA ALA A 58 9.32 -8.52 -1.01
C ALA A 58 8.24 -9.62 -1.10
N TYR A 59 8.54 -10.84 -0.66
CA TYR A 59 7.56 -11.93 -0.67
C TYR A 59 6.40 -11.70 0.31
N SER A 60 6.66 -11.16 1.49
CA SER A 60 5.61 -10.81 2.44
C SER A 60 4.66 -9.75 1.87
N VAL A 61 5.22 -8.71 1.23
CA VAL A 61 4.42 -7.66 0.60
C VAL A 61 3.61 -8.19 -0.56
N LEU A 62 4.22 -9.00 -1.44
CA LEU A 62 3.52 -9.63 -2.56
C LEU A 62 2.41 -10.56 -2.08
N GLY A 63 2.69 -11.40 -1.08
CA GLY A 63 1.70 -12.31 -0.50
C GLY A 63 0.51 -11.57 0.09
N CYS A 64 0.75 -10.56 0.93
CA CYS A 64 -0.32 -9.73 1.50
C CYS A 64 -1.09 -8.96 0.43
N SER A 65 -0.42 -8.40 -0.58
CA SER A 65 -1.08 -7.69 -1.69
C SER A 65 -2.00 -8.64 -2.47
N LEU A 66 -1.55 -9.86 -2.74
CA LEU A 66 -2.34 -10.87 -3.44
C LEU A 66 -3.55 -11.34 -2.63
N ILE A 67 -3.46 -11.36 -1.29
CA ILE A 67 -4.56 -11.73 -0.40
C ILE A 67 -5.70 -10.68 -0.38
N VAL A 68 -5.41 -9.41 -0.71
CA VAL A 68 -6.45 -8.36 -0.78
C VAL A 68 -7.46 -8.62 -1.89
N PHE A 69 -7.04 -9.18 -3.02
CA PHE A 69 -7.94 -9.50 -4.13
C PHE A 69 -9.02 -10.54 -3.79
N PRO A 70 -8.70 -11.74 -3.29
CA PRO A 70 -9.70 -12.73 -2.92
C PRO A 70 -10.60 -12.23 -1.79
N THR A 71 -10.08 -11.46 -0.83
CA THR A 71 -10.89 -10.92 0.28
C THR A 71 -11.93 -9.89 -0.18
N LEU A 72 -11.70 -9.19 -1.30
CA LEU A 72 -12.64 -8.22 -1.88
C LEU A 72 -13.58 -8.83 -2.93
N TYR A 73 -13.12 -9.78 -3.74
CA TYR A 73 -13.89 -10.28 -4.88
C TYR A 73 -14.56 -11.64 -4.65
N ILE A 74 -14.14 -12.43 -3.65
CA ILE A 74 -14.80 -13.70 -3.34
C ILE A 74 -16.03 -13.42 -2.45
N PRO A 75 -17.26 -13.70 -2.92
CA PRO A 75 -18.48 -13.25 -2.27
C PRO A 75 -18.71 -13.87 -0.89
N VAL A 76 -18.26 -15.12 -0.67
CA VAL A 76 -18.38 -15.80 0.64
C VAL A 76 -17.51 -15.10 1.69
N VAL A 77 -16.26 -14.83 1.36
CA VAL A 77 -15.30 -14.18 2.27
C VAL A 77 -15.70 -12.73 2.52
N ASN A 78 -16.01 -12.01 1.45
CA ASN A 78 -16.33 -10.60 1.50
C ASN A 78 -17.61 -10.31 2.33
N THR A 79 -18.70 -11.02 2.07
CA THR A 79 -20.00 -10.70 2.69
C THR A 79 -20.20 -11.34 4.06
N GLN A 80 -19.74 -12.58 4.27
CA GLN A 80 -19.98 -13.33 5.52
C GLN A 80 -18.94 -13.03 6.60
N VAL A 81 -17.66 -12.87 6.22
CA VAL A 81 -16.56 -12.66 7.17
C VAL A 81 -16.27 -11.18 7.36
N PHE A 82 -15.93 -10.47 6.27
CA PHE A 82 -15.49 -9.08 6.35
C PHE A 82 -16.65 -8.07 6.33
N LYS A 83 -17.84 -8.50 5.92
CA LYS A 83 -19.04 -7.65 5.78
C LYS A 83 -18.73 -6.36 5.00
N GLN A 84 -18.08 -6.52 3.85
CA GLN A 84 -17.75 -5.43 2.93
C GLN A 84 -18.34 -5.70 1.54
N LYS A 85 -18.09 -4.81 0.57
CA LYS A 85 -18.48 -5.00 -0.83
C LYS A 85 -17.29 -4.76 -1.76
N PRO A 86 -17.30 -5.37 -2.96
CA PRO A 86 -16.22 -5.21 -3.91
C PRO A 86 -16.10 -3.76 -4.36
N ILE A 87 -14.87 -3.37 -4.68
CA ILE A 87 -14.51 -2.02 -5.13
C ILE A 87 -14.18 -2.03 -6.62
N SER A 88 -14.43 -0.92 -7.30
CA SER A 88 -14.27 -0.78 -8.75
C SER A 88 -13.44 0.46 -9.09
N TRP A 89 -14.02 1.65 -9.02
CA TRP A 89 -13.31 2.91 -9.26
C TRP A 89 -12.55 3.40 -8.01
N GLU A 90 -12.95 2.91 -6.83
CA GLU A 90 -12.40 3.34 -5.54
C GLU A 90 -10.91 2.96 -5.38
N TRP A 91 -10.37 2.10 -6.24
CA TRP A 91 -8.93 1.88 -6.37
C TRP A 91 -8.15 3.19 -6.63
N GLY A 92 -8.77 4.17 -7.28
CA GLY A 92 -8.15 5.50 -7.44
C GLY A 92 -7.86 6.19 -6.10
N ILE A 93 -8.74 6.01 -5.10
CA ILE A 93 -8.57 6.57 -3.75
C ILE A 93 -7.34 5.95 -3.08
N LEU A 94 -7.12 4.65 -3.27
CA LEU A 94 -5.93 3.95 -2.79
C LEU A 94 -4.66 4.52 -3.41
N VAL A 95 -4.62 4.67 -4.74
CA VAL A 95 -3.45 5.22 -5.44
C VAL A 95 -3.12 6.61 -4.92
N VAL A 96 -4.11 7.50 -4.81
CA VAL A 96 -3.94 8.85 -4.26
C VAL A 96 -3.43 8.80 -2.81
N SER A 97 -4.00 7.93 -1.97
CA SER A 97 -3.60 7.80 -0.56
C SER A 97 -2.15 7.33 -0.42
N VAL A 98 -1.71 6.38 -1.25
CA VAL A 98 -0.32 5.91 -1.28
C VAL A 98 0.62 7.03 -1.72
N LEU A 99 0.27 7.81 -2.74
CA LEU A 99 1.06 8.95 -3.18
C LEU A 99 1.21 9.99 -2.07
N VAL A 100 0.12 10.37 -1.41
CA VAL A 100 0.13 11.29 -0.27
C VAL A 100 1.02 10.75 0.86
N PHE A 101 0.90 9.46 1.19
CA PHE A 101 1.73 8.83 2.21
C PHE A 101 3.23 8.89 1.87
N ILE A 102 3.60 8.60 0.63
CA ILE A 102 5.00 8.70 0.17
C ILE A 102 5.49 10.15 0.29
N CYS A 103 4.72 11.13 -0.19
CA CYS A 103 5.09 12.55 -0.08
C CYS A 103 5.33 12.98 1.37
N ILE A 104 4.41 12.63 2.29
CA ILE A 104 4.54 12.97 3.71
C ILE A 104 5.77 12.28 4.32
N SER A 105 5.99 11.00 4.01
CA SER A 105 7.13 10.24 4.55
C SER A 105 8.48 10.84 4.11
N GLU A 106 8.58 11.25 2.85
CA GLU A 106 9.79 11.88 2.32
C GLU A 106 10.02 13.26 2.92
N ILE A 107 8.97 14.08 3.07
CA ILE A 107 9.06 15.39 3.74
C ILE A 107 9.56 15.21 5.18
N TYR A 108 9.02 14.24 5.92
CA TYR A 108 9.48 13.93 7.28
C TYR A 108 10.97 13.54 7.32
N LYS A 109 11.40 12.66 6.41
CA LYS A 109 12.81 12.25 6.31
C LYS A 109 13.73 13.42 5.94
N TRP A 110 13.27 14.32 5.07
CA TRP A 110 14.00 15.50 4.66
C TRP A 110 14.21 16.47 5.83
N ILE A 111 13.15 16.80 6.57
CA ILE A 111 13.21 17.65 7.78
C ILE A 111 14.10 17.02 8.85
N LYS A 112 14.07 15.70 9.02
CA LYS A 112 14.91 15.03 10.03
C LYS A 112 16.40 14.98 9.64
N ARG A 113 16.73 15.15 8.35
CA ARG A 113 18.11 15.11 7.84
C ARG A 113 18.76 16.50 7.84
N SER A 114 17.98 17.57 7.75
CA SER A 114 18.42 18.95 7.97
C SER A 114 18.69 19.22 9.45
#